data_AF-A0A7W0MDN9-F1
#
_entry.id   AF-A0A7W0MDN9-F1
#
_cell.length_a   1.000
_cell.length_b   1.000
_cell.length_c   1.000
_cell.angle_alpha   90.00
_cell.angle_beta   90.00
_cell.angle_gamma   90.00
#
_symmetry.space_group_name_H-M   'P 1'
#
loop_
_entity.id
_entity.type
_entity.pdbx_description
1 polymer ?
#
loop_
_entity_poly.entity_id
_entity_poly.type
_entity_poly.pdbx_seq_one_letter_code
_entity_poly.pdbx_strand_id
1 'polypeptide(L)'
;MQDDKLAADEARRQMQHDAIKSQVESDVNSEIATRADRTTRIEARQMEQVAGEMRGKAINEVAETEREVERSRGLARVSQVVDYIFYVIYALLAVRLLLALLAARSSAGFVQFIRSVTDPLYAPFRGIVGSPSIEGGYTLALPIVIAIIVYALVHAGINGLLRLVAHRKTAI
;
A
#
# COMPACT_ATOMS: atom_id res chain seq x y z
N MET A 1 -66.79 72.30 -21.87
CA MET A 1 -65.82 72.06 -22.97
C MET A 1 -64.36 71.99 -22.50
N GLN A 2 -63.97 72.55 -21.34
CA GLN A 2 -62.60 72.41 -20.81
C GLN A 2 -62.34 71.06 -20.10
N ASP A 3 -63.35 70.49 -19.44
CA ASP A 3 -63.20 69.23 -18.69
C ASP A 3 -62.97 68.00 -19.59
N ASP A 4 -63.61 67.93 -20.76
CA ASP A 4 -63.39 66.84 -21.73
C ASP A 4 -61.96 66.82 -22.29
N LYS A 5 -61.30 67.98 -22.39
CA LYS A 5 -59.92 68.07 -22.86
C LYS A 5 -58.92 67.54 -21.84
N LEU A 6 -59.18 67.75 -20.55
CA LEU A 6 -58.34 67.23 -19.46
C LEU A 6 -58.44 65.71 -19.37
N ALA A 7 -59.66 65.16 -19.41
CA ALA A 7 -59.87 63.71 -19.40
C ALA A 7 -59.19 63.02 -20.59
N ALA A 8 -59.23 63.63 -21.78
CA ALA A 8 -58.56 63.12 -22.96
C ALA A 8 -57.01 63.21 -22.89
N ASP A 9 -56.45 64.18 -22.16
CA ASP A 9 -54.99 64.30 -21.96
C ASP A 9 -54.50 63.30 -20.90
N GLU A 10 -55.26 63.10 -19.81
CA GLU A 10 -54.96 62.10 -18.79
C GLU A 10 -54.99 60.68 -19.33
N ALA A 11 -55.98 60.35 -20.16
CA ALA A 11 -56.06 59.04 -20.82
C ALA A 11 -54.85 58.77 -21.72
N ARG A 12 -54.33 59.79 -22.42
CA ARG A 12 -53.10 59.66 -23.23
C ARG A 12 -51.87 59.41 -22.36
N ARG A 13 -51.75 60.09 -21.22
CA ARG A 13 -50.63 59.88 -20.29
C ARG A 13 -50.68 58.49 -19.68
N GLN A 14 -51.84 58.00 -19.27
CA GLN A 14 -51.99 56.63 -18.76
C GLN A 14 -51.58 55.59 -19.80
N MET A 15 -52.06 55.73 -21.05
CA MET A 15 -51.65 54.83 -22.13
C MET A 15 -50.13 54.88 -22.38
N GLN A 16 -49.50 56.06 -22.28
CA GLN A 16 -48.05 56.19 -22.39
C GLN A 16 -47.32 55.55 -21.20
N HIS A 17 -47.79 55.73 -19.98
CA HIS A 17 -47.22 55.13 -18.78
C HIS A 17 -47.32 53.60 -18.81
N ASP A 18 -48.46 53.06 -19.24
CA ASP A 18 -48.66 51.61 -19.35
C ASP A 18 -47.80 51.02 -20.48
N ALA A 19 -47.65 51.73 -21.60
CA ALA A 19 -46.74 51.33 -22.68
C ALA A 19 -45.27 51.34 -22.23
N ILE A 20 -44.84 52.38 -21.51
CA ILE A 20 -43.47 52.46 -20.97
C ILE A 20 -43.24 51.36 -19.93
N LYS A 21 -44.20 51.12 -19.04
CA LYS A 21 -44.10 50.09 -18.00
C LYS A 21 -43.97 48.69 -18.61
N SER A 22 -44.82 48.36 -19.58
CA SER A 22 -44.76 47.06 -20.26
C SER A 22 -43.47 46.87 -21.05
N GLN A 23 -42.95 47.94 -21.68
CA GLN A 23 -41.64 47.91 -22.35
C GLN A 23 -40.50 47.62 -21.36
N VAL A 24 -40.48 48.34 -20.23
CA VAL A 24 -39.45 48.15 -19.18
C VAL A 24 -39.54 46.75 -18.57
N GLU A 25 -40.74 46.24 -18.29
CA GLU A 25 -40.94 44.87 -17.79
C GLU A 25 -40.42 43.83 -18.79
N SER A 26 -40.64 44.04 -20.09
CA SER A 26 -40.12 43.16 -21.15
C SER A 26 -38.59 43.20 -21.22
N ASP A 27 -38.00 44.39 -21.20
CA ASP A 27 -36.55 44.59 -21.26
C ASP A 27 -35.87 43.96 -20.04
N VAL A 28 -36.36 44.21 -18.83
CA VAL A 28 -35.84 43.63 -17.59
C VAL A 28 -35.96 42.11 -17.58
N ASN A 29 -37.09 41.57 -18.03
CA ASN A 29 -37.27 40.12 -18.09
C ASN A 29 -36.30 39.46 -19.09
N SER A 30 -36.03 40.12 -20.23
CA SER A 30 -35.05 39.65 -21.21
C SER A 30 -33.60 39.72 -20.68
N GLU A 31 -33.29 40.76 -19.91
CA GLU A 31 -31.98 40.95 -19.29
C GLU A 31 -31.75 39.89 -18.20
N ILE A 32 -32.76 39.65 -17.35
CA ILE A 32 -32.71 38.61 -16.31
C ILE A 32 -32.53 37.23 -16.95
N ALA A 33 -33.27 36.91 -18.01
CA ALA A 33 -33.12 35.64 -18.73
C ALA A 33 -31.72 35.47 -19.33
N THR A 34 -31.17 36.53 -19.92
CA THR A 34 -29.82 36.53 -20.50
C THR A 34 -28.73 36.40 -19.43
N ARG A 35 -28.91 37.05 -18.27
CA ARG A 35 -27.97 37.02 -17.15
C ARG A 35 -27.98 35.65 -16.45
N ALA A 36 -29.15 35.03 -16.30
CA ALA A 36 -29.29 33.68 -15.78
C ALA A 36 -28.56 32.64 -16.64
N ASP A 37 -28.74 32.67 -17.97
CA ASP A 37 -28.04 31.73 -18.89
C ASP A 37 -26.51 31.86 -18.79
N ARG A 38 -25.99 33.10 -18.67
CA ARG A 38 -24.55 33.33 -18.51
C ARG A 38 -24.01 32.77 -17.20
N THR A 39 -24.70 32.99 -16.08
CA THR A 39 -24.29 32.47 -14.78
C THR A 39 -24.25 30.94 -14.79
N THR A 40 -25.31 30.30 -15.30
CA THR A 40 -25.38 28.83 -15.39
C THR A 40 -24.27 28.23 -16.25
N ARG A 41 -23.93 28.86 -17.39
CA ARG A 41 -22.81 28.39 -18.23
C ARG A 41 -21.45 28.55 -17.55
N ILE A 42 -21.24 29.60 -16.77
CA ILE A 42 -19.98 29.84 -16.07
C ILE A 42 -19.82 28.82 -14.93
N GLU A 43 -20.88 28.60 -14.15
CA GLU A 43 -20.91 27.58 -13.09
C GLU A 43 -20.68 26.18 -13.67
N ALA A 44 -21.32 25.82 -14.79
CA ALA A 44 -21.11 24.54 -15.46
C ALA A 44 -19.65 24.30 -15.86
N ARG A 45 -18.97 25.32 -16.42
CA ARG A 45 -17.54 25.23 -16.76
C ARG A 45 -16.66 25.10 -15.52
N GLN A 46 -16.99 25.80 -14.44
CA GLN A 46 -16.24 25.72 -13.20
C GLN A 46 -16.39 24.34 -12.55
N MET A 47 -17.59 23.75 -12.60
CA MET A 47 -17.83 22.38 -12.14
C MET A 47 -17.05 21.35 -12.97
N GLU A 48 -16.97 21.50 -14.29
CA GLU A 48 -16.14 20.66 -15.15
C GLU A 48 -14.65 20.78 -14.82
N GLN A 49 -14.15 21.98 -14.55
CA GLN A 49 -12.76 22.21 -14.15
C GLN A 49 -12.43 21.54 -12.81
N VAL A 50 -13.28 21.73 -11.80
CA VAL A 50 -13.11 21.12 -10.48
C VAL A 50 -13.20 19.60 -10.57
N ALA A 51 -14.12 19.06 -11.37
CA ALA A 51 -14.21 17.63 -11.62
C ALA A 51 -12.95 17.09 -12.33
N GLY A 52 -12.39 17.85 -13.27
CA GLY A 52 -11.13 17.52 -13.96
C GLY A 52 -9.93 17.49 -13.01
N GLU A 53 -9.79 18.48 -12.14
CA GLU A 53 -8.73 18.54 -11.13
C GLU A 53 -8.86 17.43 -10.07
N MET A 54 -10.07 17.19 -9.56
CA MET A 54 -10.36 16.12 -8.60
C MET A 54 -10.06 14.75 -9.20
N ARG A 55 -10.43 14.54 -10.47
CA ARG A 55 -10.08 13.34 -11.22
C ARG A 55 -8.57 13.23 -11.38
N GLY A 56 -7.88 14.29 -11.81
CA GLY A 56 -6.41 14.33 -11.93
C GLY A 56 -5.70 13.96 -10.62
N LYS A 57 -6.15 14.54 -9.52
CA LYS A 57 -5.63 14.28 -8.17
C LYS A 57 -5.89 12.84 -7.73
N ALA A 58 -7.10 12.33 -7.93
CA ALA A 58 -7.45 10.94 -7.62
C ALA A 58 -6.64 9.94 -8.45
N ILE A 59 -6.41 10.21 -9.75
CA ILE A 59 -5.56 9.35 -10.59
C ILE A 59 -4.12 9.35 -10.08
N ASN A 60 -3.59 10.53 -9.70
CA ASN A 60 -2.23 10.64 -9.19
C ASN A 60 -2.05 9.97 -7.82
N GLU A 61 -3.01 10.13 -6.91
CA GLU A 61 -3.03 9.51 -5.59
C GLU A 61 -3.13 7.98 -5.68
N VAL A 62 -3.95 7.46 -6.60
CA VAL A 62 -4.03 6.01 -6.87
C VAL A 62 -2.72 5.51 -7.48
N ALA A 63 -2.12 6.23 -8.43
CA ALA A 63 -0.84 5.84 -9.03
C ALA A 63 0.33 5.88 -8.03
N GLU A 64 0.31 6.82 -7.09
CA GLU A 64 1.29 6.93 -6.01
C GLU A 64 1.10 5.80 -4.99
N THR A 65 -0.15 5.53 -4.60
CA THR A 65 -0.52 4.39 -3.74
C THR A 65 -0.12 3.05 -4.36
N GLU A 66 -0.37 2.85 -5.67
CA GLU A 66 0.00 1.62 -6.37
C GLU A 66 1.51 1.43 -6.44
N ARG A 67 2.28 2.49 -6.74
CA ARG A 67 3.75 2.43 -6.78
C ARG A 67 4.37 2.20 -5.41
N GLU A 68 3.77 2.74 -4.35
CA GLU A 68 4.19 2.50 -2.97
C GLU A 68 3.86 1.06 -2.53
N VAL A 69 2.68 0.57 -2.89
CA VAL A 69 2.25 -0.82 -2.63
C VAL A 69 3.08 -1.84 -3.42
N GLU A 70 3.45 -1.57 -4.68
CA GLU A 70 4.28 -2.47 -5.49
C GLU A 70 5.73 -2.56 -4.98
N ARG A 71 6.35 -1.42 -4.62
CA ARG A 71 7.70 -1.43 -4.03
C ARG A 71 7.73 -2.09 -2.65
N SER A 72 6.67 -1.92 -1.87
CA SER A 72 6.52 -2.57 -0.57
C SER A 72 6.28 -4.09 -0.71
N ARG A 73 5.53 -4.52 -1.73
CA ARG A 73 5.28 -5.96 -2.01
C ARG A 73 6.52 -6.69 -2.53
N GLY A 74 7.36 -6.03 -3.33
CA GLY A 74 8.60 -6.64 -3.84
C GLY A 74 9.62 -6.95 -2.74
N LEU A 75 9.87 -5.98 -1.84
CA LEU A 75 10.81 -6.15 -0.73
C LEU A 75 10.26 -7.09 0.35
N ALA A 76 8.95 -7.05 0.63
CA ALA A 76 8.30 -7.97 1.57
C ALA A 76 8.41 -9.43 1.10
N ARG A 77 8.27 -9.69 -0.21
CA ARG A 77 8.38 -11.05 -0.76
C ARG A 77 9.80 -11.61 -0.65
N VAL A 78 10.83 -10.78 -0.82
CA VAL A 78 12.24 -11.21 -0.64
C VAL A 78 12.49 -11.60 0.81
N SER A 79 12.05 -10.79 1.77
CA SER A 79 12.16 -11.13 3.20
C SER A 79 11.48 -12.47 3.50
N GLN A 80 10.26 -12.67 2.99
CA GLN A 80 9.49 -13.89 3.22
C GLN A 80 10.19 -15.15 2.65
N VAL A 81 10.83 -15.04 1.48
CA VAL A 81 11.61 -16.15 0.90
C VAL A 81 12.83 -16.46 1.76
N VAL A 82 13.57 -15.44 2.19
CA VAL A 82 14.74 -15.61 3.07
C VAL A 82 14.32 -16.25 4.40
N ASP A 83 13.26 -15.76 5.02
CA ASP A 83 12.68 -16.32 6.24
C ASP A 83 12.34 -17.80 6.07
N TYR A 84 11.68 -18.14 4.96
CA TYR A 84 11.32 -19.52 4.66
C TYR A 84 12.55 -20.43 4.53
N ILE A 85 13.60 -19.96 3.84
CA ILE A 85 14.86 -20.71 3.71
C ILE A 85 15.48 -20.98 5.09
N PHE A 86 15.51 -19.98 5.98
CA PHE A 86 16.01 -20.17 7.34
C PHE A 86 15.16 -21.18 8.14
N TYR A 87 13.83 -21.11 8.02
CA TYR A 87 12.95 -22.11 8.65
C TYR A 87 13.22 -23.54 8.15
N VAL A 88 13.46 -23.72 6.85
CA VAL A 88 13.84 -25.03 6.30
C VAL A 88 15.19 -25.49 6.86
N ILE A 89 16.17 -24.59 6.95
CA ILE A 89 17.49 -24.89 7.54
C ILE A 89 17.33 -25.32 9.01
N TYR A 90 16.53 -24.61 9.81
CA TYR A 90 16.27 -24.99 11.20
C TYR A 90 15.58 -26.33 11.31
N ALA A 91 14.58 -26.60 10.48
CA ALA A 91 13.89 -27.88 10.48
C ALA A 91 14.86 -29.04 10.19
N LEU A 92 15.72 -28.89 9.18
CA LEU A 92 16.71 -29.91 8.83
C LEU A 92 17.74 -30.14 9.95
N LEU A 93 18.27 -29.07 10.56
CA LEU A 93 19.20 -29.18 11.68
C LEU A 93 18.55 -29.75 12.93
N ALA A 94 17.29 -29.39 13.22
CA ALA A 94 16.51 -29.93 14.32
C ALA A 94 16.24 -31.43 14.11
N VAL A 95 15.85 -31.85 12.90
CA VAL A 95 15.70 -33.28 12.58
C VAL A 95 17.03 -34.01 12.76
N ARG A 96 18.16 -33.44 12.30
CA ARG A 96 19.49 -34.03 12.54
C ARG A 96 19.79 -34.16 14.03
N LEU A 97 19.48 -33.14 14.83
CA LEU A 97 19.65 -33.14 16.28
C LEU A 97 18.80 -34.24 16.93
N LEU A 98 17.52 -34.33 16.57
CA LEU A 98 16.61 -35.36 17.07
C LEU A 98 17.13 -36.76 16.72
N LEU A 99 17.53 -37.00 15.47
CA LEU A 99 18.10 -38.28 15.06
C LEU A 99 19.38 -38.63 15.85
N ALA A 100 20.22 -37.64 16.16
CA ALA A 100 21.40 -37.84 16.99
C ALA A 100 21.04 -38.15 18.46
N LEU A 101 20.03 -37.47 19.02
CA LEU A 101 19.53 -37.72 20.38
C LEU A 101 18.84 -39.08 20.51
N LEU A 102 18.15 -39.55 19.47
CA LEU A 102 17.51 -40.86 19.43
C LEU A 102 18.52 -42.00 19.15
N ALA A 103 19.82 -41.71 19.07
CA ALA A 103 20.86 -42.66 18.66
C ALA A 103 20.48 -43.42 17.37
N ALA A 104 19.88 -42.69 16.41
CA ALA A 104 19.34 -43.29 15.20
C ALA A 104 20.44 -44.02 14.41
N ARG A 105 20.11 -45.21 13.89
CA ARG A 105 21.05 -46.05 13.16
C ARG A 105 21.59 -45.30 11.94
N SER A 106 22.91 -45.15 11.90
CA SER A 106 23.62 -44.48 10.80
C SER A 106 23.46 -45.18 9.44
N SER A 107 23.04 -46.45 9.43
CA SER A 107 22.74 -47.22 8.22
C SER A 107 21.36 -46.95 7.62
N ALA A 108 20.47 -46.21 8.31
CA ALA A 108 19.15 -45.89 7.80
C ALA A 108 19.25 -44.85 6.66
N GLY A 109 18.63 -45.13 5.52
CA GLY A 109 18.68 -44.25 4.35
C GLY A 109 18.20 -42.83 4.64
N PHE A 110 17.15 -42.66 5.45
CA PHE A 110 16.67 -41.36 5.89
C PHE A 110 17.72 -40.57 6.71
N VAL A 111 18.42 -41.25 7.62
CA VAL A 111 19.49 -40.64 8.44
C VAL A 111 20.67 -40.23 7.58
N GLN A 112 21.00 -41.01 6.55
CA GLN A 112 22.04 -40.68 5.59
C GLN A 112 21.66 -39.47 4.72
N PHE A 113 20.41 -39.43 4.25
CA PHE A 113 19.87 -38.29 3.49
C PHE A 113 19.89 -36.98 4.30
N ILE A 114 19.37 -36.99 5.53
CA ILE A 114 19.40 -35.79 6.37
C ILE A 114 20.84 -35.36 6.63
N ARG A 115 21.74 -36.30 6.95
CA ARG A 115 23.14 -35.98 7.19
C ARG A 115 23.85 -35.42 5.96
N SER A 116 23.56 -35.90 4.75
CA SER A 116 24.19 -35.40 3.52
C SER A 116 23.72 -33.99 3.17
N VAL A 117 22.41 -33.70 3.29
CA VAL A 117 21.86 -32.37 3.00
C VAL A 117 22.33 -31.33 4.03
N THR A 118 22.43 -31.71 5.29
CA THR A 118 22.86 -30.80 6.37
C THR A 118 24.36 -30.74 6.57
N ASP A 119 25.15 -31.59 5.89
CA ASP A 119 26.59 -31.65 6.10
C ASP A 119 27.33 -30.36 5.72
N PRO A 120 27.03 -29.69 4.59
CA PRO A 120 27.66 -28.40 4.26
C PRO A 120 27.37 -27.32 5.32
N LEU A 121 26.15 -27.31 5.86
CA LEU A 121 25.73 -26.37 6.90
C LEU A 121 26.36 -26.67 8.26
N TYR A 122 26.68 -27.94 8.52
CA TYR A 122 27.27 -28.44 9.76
C TYR A 122 28.81 -28.45 9.74
N ALA A 123 29.43 -28.61 8.57
CA ALA A 123 30.87 -28.71 8.38
C ALA A 123 31.69 -27.65 9.13
N PRO A 124 31.37 -26.34 9.10
CA PRO A 124 32.16 -25.34 9.81
C PRO A 124 32.07 -25.46 11.34
N PHE A 125 31.02 -26.09 11.88
CA PHE A 125 30.81 -26.27 13.32
C PHE A 125 31.38 -27.60 13.83
N ARG A 126 31.82 -28.48 12.92
CA ARG A 126 32.35 -29.80 13.26
C ARG A 126 33.68 -29.65 14.01
N GLY A 127 33.70 -30.05 15.28
CA GLY A 127 34.90 -30.04 16.11
C GLY A 127 35.18 -28.73 16.86
N ILE A 128 34.29 -27.74 16.82
CA ILE A 128 34.42 -26.50 17.62
C ILE A 128 34.31 -26.80 19.13
N VAL A 129 33.50 -27.78 19.50
CA VAL A 129 33.34 -28.28 20.87
C VAL A 129 33.53 -29.79 20.86
N GLY A 130 34.22 -30.31 21.87
CA GLY A 130 34.31 -31.74 22.08
C GLY A 130 32.90 -32.34 22.18
N SER A 131 32.60 -33.34 21.37
CA SER A 131 31.38 -34.15 21.49
C SER A 131 31.70 -35.36 22.36
N PRO A 132 31.47 -35.31 23.70
CA PRO A 132 31.55 -36.52 24.51
C PRO A 132 30.52 -37.51 23.97
N SER A 133 31.05 -38.59 23.40
CA SER A 133 30.25 -39.73 22.96
C SER A 133 30.10 -40.62 24.18
N ILE A 134 28.88 -40.76 24.71
CA ILE A 134 28.64 -41.63 25.85
C ILE A 134 28.56 -43.07 25.32
N GLU A 135 29.21 -44.02 26.00
CA GLU A 135 29.06 -45.47 25.71
C GLU A 135 27.57 -45.82 25.71
N GLY A 136 27.02 -46.14 24.53
CA GLY A 136 25.58 -46.28 24.30
C GLY A 136 25.06 -45.62 23.02
N GLY A 137 25.91 -44.90 22.27
CA GLY A 137 25.57 -44.35 20.95
C GLY A 137 24.88 -42.98 20.98
N TYR A 138 24.64 -42.43 22.17
CA TYR A 138 24.17 -41.07 22.36
C TYR A 138 25.33 -40.09 22.19
N THR A 139 25.33 -39.36 21.09
CA THR A 139 26.30 -38.28 20.87
C THR A 139 25.64 -36.98 21.30
N LEU A 140 26.11 -36.36 22.38
CA LEU A 140 25.71 -34.99 22.69
C LEU A 140 26.22 -34.09 21.56
N ALA A 141 25.30 -33.78 20.66
CA ALA A 141 25.59 -32.98 19.48
C ALA A 141 25.56 -31.48 19.83
N LEU A 142 26.36 -31.09 20.83
CA LEU A 142 26.65 -29.69 21.17
C LEU A 142 27.00 -28.86 19.92
N PRO A 143 27.79 -29.37 18.95
CA PRO A 143 28.02 -28.67 17.69
C PRO A 143 26.74 -28.35 16.89
N ILE A 144 25.71 -29.22 16.91
CA ILE A 144 24.44 -28.99 16.19
C ILE A 144 23.62 -27.91 16.91
N VAL A 145 23.60 -27.92 18.24
CA VAL A 145 22.92 -26.87 19.03
C VAL A 145 23.54 -25.50 18.74
N ILE A 146 24.88 -25.43 18.71
CA ILE A 146 25.59 -24.19 18.35
C ILE A 146 25.26 -23.77 16.92
N ALA A 147 25.21 -24.70 15.96
CA ALA A 147 24.83 -24.39 14.60
C ALA A 147 23.43 -23.72 14.55
N ILE A 148 22.45 -24.25 15.27
CA ILE A 148 21.10 -23.66 15.36
C ILE A 148 21.17 -22.23 15.91
N ILE A 149 21.91 -22.02 17.00
CA ILE A 149 22.05 -20.69 17.63
C ILE A 149 22.70 -19.69 16.66
N VAL A 150 23.78 -20.10 15.98
CA VAL A 150 24.49 -19.22 15.04
C VAL A 150 23.61 -18.87 13.85
N TYR A 151 22.90 -19.83 13.26
CA TYR A 151 21.95 -19.53 12.18
C TYR A 151 20.81 -18.63 12.65
N ALA A 152 20.33 -18.77 13.88
CA ALA A 152 19.34 -17.87 14.48
C ALA A 152 19.84 -16.42 14.58
N LEU A 153 21.10 -16.22 15.00
CA LEU A 153 21.72 -14.90 15.03
C LEU A 153 21.89 -14.30 13.63
N VAL A 154 22.30 -15.11 12.65
CA VAL A 154 22.43 -14.68 11.25
C VAL A 154 21.07 -14.28 10.68
N HIS A 155 20.04 -15.07 10.93
CA HIS A 155 18.66 -14.78 10.50
C HIS A 155 18.13 -13.48 11.11
N ALA A 156 18.33 -13.30 12.42
CA ALA A 156 17.96 -12.05 13.09
C ALA A 156 18.72 -10.83 12.52
N GLY A 157 20.02 -10.99 12.22
CA GLY A 157 20.82 -9.95 11.59
C GLY A 157 20.33 -9.59 10.19
N ILE A 158 19.99 -10.58 9.37
CA ILE A 158 19.45 -10.36 8.02
C ILE A 158 18.07 -9.69 8.10
N ASN A 159 17.17 -10.16 8.97
CA ASN A 159 15.86 -9.54 9.16
C ASN A 159 15.97 -8.11 9.68
N GLY A 160 16.91 -7.86 10.59
CA GLY A 160 17.23 -6.51 11.07
C GLY A 160 17.71 -5.60 9.94
N LEU A 161 18.60 -6.09 9.08
CA LEU A 161 19.11 -5.34 7.92
C LEU A 161 18.02 -5.07 6.89
N LEU A 162 17.21 -6.08 6.55
CA LEU A 162 16.07 -5.94 5.64
C LEU A 162 15.07 -4.91 6.16
N ARG A 163 14.77 -4.95 7.48
CA ARG A 163 13.90 -3.97 8.13
C ARG A 163 14.49 -2.56 8.10
N LEU A 164 15.78 -2.40 8.34
CA LEU A 164 16.47 -1.11 8.29
C LEU A 164 16.42 -0.49 6.90
N VAL A 165 16.66 -1.29 5.85
CA VAL A 165 16.59 -0.84 4.45
C VAL A 165 15.16 -0.49 4.05
N ALA A 166 14.17 -1.25 4.54
CA ALA A 166 12.76 -0.97 4.27
C ALA A 166 12.28 0.34 4.93
N HIS A 167 12.62 0.58 6.21
CA HIS A 167 12.20 1.80 6.93
C HIS A 167 12.88 3.08 6.44
N ARG A 168 14.09 3.01 5.87
CA ARG A 168 14.74 4.21 5.32
C ARG A 168 14.01 4.84 4.14
N LYS A 169 13.07 4.14 3.50
CA LYS A 169 12.31 4.67 2.35
C LYS A 169 11.02 5.38 2.72
N THR A 170 10.57 5.32 3.97
CA THR A 170 9.32 5.97 4.45
C THR A 170 9.55 7.34 5.09
N ALA A 171 10.77 7.90 4.98
CA ALA A 171 11.06 9.27 5.38
C ALA A 171 11.31 10.10 4.11
N ILE A 172 10.24 10.56 3.46
CA ILE A 172 10.24 11.69 2.54
C ILE A 172 9.02 12.53 2.90
#